data_AF-A0A5K7ZN41-F1
#
_entry.id   AF-A0A5K7ZN41-F1
#
_cell.length_a   1.000
_cell.length_b   1.000
_cell.length_c   1.000
_cell.angle_alpha   90.00
_cell.angle_beta   90.00
_cell.angle_gamma   90.00
#
_symmetry.space_group_name_H-M   'P 1'
#
loop_
_entity.id
_entity.type
_entity.pdbx_description
1 polymer ?
#
loop_
_entity_poly.entity_id
_entity_poly.type
_entity_poly.pdbx_seq_one_letter_code
_entity_poly.pdbx_strand_id
1 'polypeptide(L)'
;MPYVNRLNYIGQSQVGSLYSYDVAFEFPQPGAAKEPENLRKFDQLSQEVKELALTKKLTSLVDIVKDMNQVLNAGDPDYYRIPENREMIAQLLLLYENAGGWRPKNGWITTISACG
;
A
#
# COMPACT_ATOMS: atom_id res chain seq x y z
N MET A 1 3.82 -13.81 -39.73
CA MET A 1 3.04 -14.34 -38.59
C MET A 1 2.53 -13.18 -37.75
N PRO A 2 1.21 -13.09 -37.46
CA PRO A 2 0.55 -11.86 -37.02
C PRO A 2 0.69 -11.56 -35.51
N TYR A 3 1.65 -12.15 -34.82
CA TYR A 3 1.85 -11.97 -33.37
C TYR A 3 2.90 -10.91 -33.01
N VAL A 4 3.82 -10.59 -33.92
CA VAL A 4 4.97 -9.71 -33.63
C VAL A 4 4.60 -8.21 -33.65
N ASN A 5 3.60 -7.81 -34.44
CA ASN A 5 3.16 -6.42 -34.53
C ASN A 5 2.24 -5.99 -33.38
N ARG A 6 1.57 -6.94 -32.70
CA ARG A 6 0.71 -6.64 -31.54
C ARG A 6 1.53 -6.38 -30.28
N LEU A 7 2.65 -7.08 -30.10
CA LEU A 7 3.57 -6.83 -28.97
C LEU A 7 4.30 -5.48 -29.13
N ASN A 8 4.70 -5.10 -30.34
CA ASN A 8 5.30 -3.79 -30.60
C ASN A 8 4.32 -2.61 -30.42
N TYR A 9 3.03 -2.80 -30.67
CA TYR A 9 2.02 -1.76 -30.42
C TYR A 9 1.79 -1.52 -28.92
N ILE A 10 1.86 -2.57 -28.09
CA ILE A 10 1.74 -2.44 -26.63
C ILE A 10 3.00 -1.78 -26.05
N GLY A 11 4.19 -2.10 -26.59
CA GLY A 11 5.45 -1.48 -26.19
C GLY A 11 5.65 -0.02 -26.67
N GLN A 12 4.91 0.45 -27.67
CA GLN A 12 5.01 1.81 -28.23
C GLN A 12 3.76 2.68 -27.98
N SER A 13 2.69 2.11 -27.41
CA SER A 13 1.59 2.90 -26.88
C SER A 13 1.98 3.50 -25.53
N GLN A 14 1.35 4.61 -25.15
CA GLN A 14 1.54 5.35 -23.87
C GLN A 14 1.19 4.54 -22.60
N VAL A 15 1.14 3.20 -22.72
CA VAL A 15 0.79 2.20 -21.72
C VAL A 15 1.74 1.01 -21.92
N GLY A 16 3.06 1.25 -21.85
CA GLY A 16 4.07 0.25 -22.21
C GLY A 16 5.17 -0.01 -21.19
N SER A 17 5.29 0.84 -20.17
CA SER A 17 6.21 0.60 -19.05
C SER A 17 5.49 0.89 -17.74
N LEU A 18 4.90 -0.15 -17.15
CA LEU A 18 4.43 -0.10 -15.78
C LEU A 18 5.68 -0.24 -14.90
N TYR A 19 6.29 0.90 -14.53
CA TYR A 19 7.36 0.89 -13.55
C TYR A 19 6.73 0.87 -12.17
N SER A 20 6.53 -0.33 -11.61
CA SER A 20 6.17 -0.49 -10.21
C SER A 20 7.44 -0.49 -9.34
N TYR A 21 7.50 0.41 -8.38
CA TYR A 21 8.55 0.47 -7.37
C TYR A 21 7.94 0.11 -6.01
N ASP A 22 8.54 -0.88 -5.37
CA ASP A 22 8.23 -1.22 -3.98
C ASP A 22 9.15 -0.42 -3.06
N VAL A 23 8.54 0.38 -2.18
CA VAL A 23 9.26 1.10 -1.15
C VAL A 23 9.01 0.43 0.18
N ALA A 24 10.06 -0.12 0.77
CA ALA A 24 10.04 -0.70 2.11
C ALA A 24 10.53 0.32 3.13
N PHE A 25 9.78 0.51 4.21
CA PHE A 25 10.23 1.31 5.35
C PHE A 25 10.52 0.39 6.53
N GLU A 26 11.75 0.50 7.05
CA GLU A 26 12.18 -0.16 8.28
C GLU A 26 12.13 0.86 9.42
N PHE A 27 11.52 0.47 10.54
CA PHE A 27 11.53 1.31 11.73
C PHE A 27 12.66 0.86 12.66
N PRO A 28 13.36 1.79 13.34
CA PRO A 28 14.49 1.48 14.20
C PRO A 28 14.10 0.65 15.43
N GLN A 29 12.84 0.69 15.85
CA GLN A 29 12.33 -0.09 16.98
C GLN A 29 11.40 -1.22 16.52
N PRO A 30 11.58 -2.46 17.01
CA PRO A 30 10.66 -3.54 16.77
C PRO A 30 9.23 -3.16 17.17
N GLY A 31 8.27 -3.35 16.26
CA GLY A 31 6.86 -3.06 16.52
C GLY A 31 6.46 -1.59 16.39
N ALA A 32 7.37 -0.68 16.03
CA ALA A 32 7.06 0.74 15.85
C ALA A 32 6.00 1.01 14.77
N ALA A 33 5.86 0.14 13.77
CA ALA A 33 4.80 0.28 12.77
C ALA A 33 3.40 -0.03 13.28
N LYS A 34 3.28 -0.61 14.49
CA LYS A 34 1.99 -0.78 15.16
C LYS A 34 1.56 0.51 15.86
N GLU A 35 2.44 1.51 15.96
CA GLU A 35 2.10 2.79 16.58
C GLU A 35 1.20 3.62 15.64
N PRO A 36 0.05 4.11 16.13
CA PRO A 36 -0.84 4.96 15.35
C PRO A 36 -0.13 6.19 14.78
N GLU A 37 0.79 6.79 15.54
CA GLU A 37 1.56 7.95 15.11
C GLU A 37 2.46 7.66 13.90
N ASN A 38 3.08 6.49 13.87
CA ASN A 38 3.94 6.10 12.76
C ASN A 38 3.12 5.77 11.52
N LEU A 39 1.96 5.13 11.68
CA LEU A 39 1.02 4.93 10.58
C LEU A 39 0.47 6.25 10.04
N ARG A 40 0.23 7.27 10.88
CA ARG A 40 -0.19 8.61 10.42
C ARG A 40 0.89 9.30 9.59
N LYS A 41 2.16 9.23 10.02
CA LYS A 41 3.29 9.75 9.24
C LYS A 41 3.42 9.03 7.90
N PHE A 42 3.21 7.72 7.90
CA PHE A 42 3.22 6.91 6.69
C PHE A 42 2.05 7.22 5.75
N ASP A 43 0.86 7.50 6.31
CA ASP A 43 -0.31 7.95 5.55
C ASP A 43 -0.01 9.27 4.86
N GLN A 44 0.55 10.25 5.58
CA GLN A 44 0.94 11.53 5.02
C GLN A 44 1.93 11.35 3.85
N LEU A 45 2.98 10.55 4.05
CA LEU A 45 3.94 10.24 2.98
C LEU A 45 3.25 9.57 1.78
N SER A 46 2.30 8.67 2.03
CA SER A 46 1.53 8.01 0.97
C SER A 46 0.66 9.00 0.20
N GLN A 47 0.08 10.01 0.86
CA GLN A 47 -0.66 11.08 0.18
C GLN A 47 0.28 11.95 -0.67
N GLU A 48 1.43 12.35 -0.14
CA GLU A 48 2.44 13.11 -0.89
C GLU A 48 2.92 12.36 -2.14
N VAL A 49 3.09 11.03 -2.05
CA VAL A 49 3.46 10.17 -3.19
C VAL A 49 2.32 10.04 -4.22
N LYS A 50 1.05 10.03 -3.77
CA LYS A 50 -0.13 10.02 -4.65
C LYS A 50 -0.24 11.30 -5.48
N GLU A 51 0.25 12.43 -4.98
CA GLU A 51 0.24 13.72 -5.68
C GLU A 51 1.29 13.83 -6.81
N LEU A 52 2.27 12.92 -6.86
CA LEU A 52 3.26 12.91 -7.93
C LEU A 52 2.60 12.60 -9.28
N ALA A 53 2.83 13.45 -10.27
CA ALA A 53 2.18 13.40 -11.59
C ALA A 53 2.36 12.07 -12.35
N LEU A 54 3.37 11.27 -12.00
CA LEU A 54 3.66 9.97 -12.61
C LEU A 54 3.03 8.79 -11.86
N THR A 55 2.51 8.99 -10.65
CA THR A 55 1.90 7.94 -9.83
C THR A 55 0.48 7.66 -10.31
N LYS A 56 0.24 6.47 -10.88
CA LYS A 56 -1.10 6.04 -11.32
C LYS A 56 -1.86 5.26 -10.25
N LYS A 57 -1.13 4.45 -9.48
CA LYS A 57 -1.71 3.60 -8.44
C LYS A 57 -0.75 3.50 -7.28
N LEU A 58 -1.24 3.75 -6.07
CA LEU A 58 -0.52 3.52 -4.83
C LEU A 58 -1.31 2.51 -4.00
N THR A 59 -0.64 1.43 -3.59
CA THR A 59 -1.18 0.50 -2.59
C THR A 59 -0.28 0.57 -1.37
N SER A 60 -0.81 1.09 -0.25
CA SER A 60 -0.07 1.25 0.99
C SER A 60 -0.57 0.32 2.10
N LEU A 61 0.31 0.00 3.06
CA LEU A 61 -0.08 -0.70 4.28
C LEU A 61 -1.19 0.04 5.04
N VAL A 62 -1.15 1.37 5.05
CA VAL A 62 -2.14 2.18 5.76
C VAL A 62 -3.52 2.04 5.12
N ASP A 63 -3.59 1.96 3.79
CA ASP A 63 -4.86 1.72 3.10
C ASP A 63 -5.44 0.36 3.53
N ILE A 64 -4.62 -0.68 3.64
CA ILE A 64 -5.04 -2.00 4.15
C ILE A 64 -5.55 -1.91 5.60
N VAL A 65 -4.85 -1.20 6.49
CA VAL A 65 -5.29 -1.03 7.88
C VAL A 65 -6.63 -0.31 7.96
N LYS A 66 -6.83 0.74 7.14
CA LYS A 66 -8.10 1.49 7.06
C LYS A 66 -9.23 0.62 6.50
N ASP A 67 -8.98 -0.10 5.41
CA ASP A 67 -9.95 -1.02 4.79
C ASP A 67 -10.41 -2.07 5.81
N MET A 68 -9.47 -2.71 6.51
CA MET A 68 -9.81 -3.73 7.49
C MET A 68 -10.54 -3.16 8.69
N ASN A 69 -10.18 -1.95 9.14
CA ASN A 69 -10.90 -1.26 10.21
C ASN A 69 -12.36 -1.01 9.80
N GLN A 70 -12.60 -0.52 8.58
CA GLN A 70 -13.96 -0.33 8.05
C GLN A 70 -14.71 -1.66 7.94
N VAL A 71 -14.10 -2.71 7.39
CA VAL A 71 -14.73 -4.04 7.24
C VAL A 71 -15.15 -4.63 8.60
N LEU A 72 -14.30 -4.52 9.63
CA LEU A 72 -14.65 -5.00 10.98
C LEU A 72 -15.79 -4.19 11.62
N ASN A 73 -15.98 -2.94 11.23
CA ASN A 73 -17.06 -2.08 11.71
C ASN A 73 -18.23 -2.07 10.72
N ALA A 74 -18.62 -3.25 10.24
CA ALA A 74 -19.78 -3.45 9.35
C ALA A 74 -19.76 -2.63 8.04
N GLY A 75 -18.58 -2.23 7.57
CA GLY A 75 -18.42 -1.41 6.37
C GLY A 75 -18.68 0.08 6.58
N ASP A 76 -18.81 0.53 7.84
CA ASP A 76 -19.09 1.93 8.17
C ASP A 76 -17.95 2.86 7.69
N PRO A 77 -18.23 3.82 6.78
CA PRO A 77 -17.22 4.73 6.24
C PRO A 77 -16.54 5.60 7.31
N ASP A 78 -17.18 5.84 8.47
CA ASP A 78 -16.57 6.57 9.60
C ASP A 78 -15.38 5.81 10.21
N TYR A 79 -15.26 4.51 9.89
CA TYR A 79 -14.16 3.64 10.31
C TYR A 79 -13.09 3.46 9.22
N TYR A 80 -13.18 4.16 8.08
CA TYR A 80 -12.07 4.29 7.13
C TYR A 80 -10.97 5.23 7.67
N ARG A 81 -10.39 4.85 8.80
CA ARG A 81 -9.38 5.62 9.53
C ARG A 81 -8.40 4.69 10.21
N ILE A 82 -7.21 5.21 10.51
CA ILE A 82 -6.23 4.48 11.33
C ILE A 82 -6.78 4.42 12.76
N PRO A 83 -6.90 3.23 13.37
CA PRO A 83 -7.28 3.11 14.78
C PRO A 83 -6.32 3.86 15.70
N GLU A 84 -6.84 4.45 16.78
CA GLU A 84 -6.01 5.14 17.77
C GLU A 84 -5.31 4.18 18.74
N ASN A 85 -5.73 2.92 18.76
CA ASN A 85 -5.24 1.92 19.68
C ASN A 85 -4.23 0.98 18.98
N ARG A 86 -3.05 0.83 19.59
CA ARG A 86 -1.95 -0.01 19.11
C ARG A 86 -2.32 -1.50 19.06
N GLU A 87 -3.05 -2.00 20.06
CA GLU A 87 -3.52 -3.38 20.11
C GLU A 87 -4.48 -3.69 18.95
N MET A 88 -5.36 -2.76 18.61
CA MET A 88 -6.28 -2.90 17.48
C MET A 88 -5.51 -2.93 16.16
N ILE A 89 -4.53 -2.03 15.97
CA ILE A 89 -3.63 -2.07 14.81
C ILE A 89 -2.92 -3.43 14.72
N ALA A 90 -2.41 -3.94 15.85
CA ALA A 90 -1.73 -5.23 15.88
C ALA A 90 -2.65 -6.39 15.46
N GLN A 91 -3.92 -6.36 15.87
CA GLN A 91 -4.92 -7.37 15.48
C GLN A 91 -5.25 -7.28 13.99
N LEU A 92 -5.44 -6.07 13.45
CA LEU A 92 -5.68 -5.87 12.02
C LEU A 92 -4.52 -6.40 11.17
N LEU A 93 -3.29 -6.07 11.56
CA LEU A 93 -2.09 -6.53 10.87
C LEU A 93 -1.93 -8.05 10.96
N LEU A 94 -2.24 -8.66 12.11
CA LEU A 94 -2.23 -10.12 12.25
C LEU A 94 -3.26 -10.80 11.34
N LEU A 95 -4.47 -10.24 11.24
CA LEU A 95 -5.50 -10.73 10.33
C LEU A 95 -5.05 -10.61 8.87
N TYR A 96 -4.40 -9.51 8.50
CA TYR A 96 -3.84 -9.31 7.17
C TYR A 96 -2.78 -10.38 6.84
N GLU A 97 -1.83 -10.61 7.75
CA GLU A 97 -0.80 -11.64 7.61
C GLU A 97 -1.43 -13.04 7.42
N ASN A 98 -2.45 -13.38 8.20
CA ASN A 98 -3.17 -14.66 8.08
C ASN A 98 -3.98 -14.79 6.78
N ALA A 99 -4.47 -13.68 6.23
CA ALA A 99 -5.21 -13.64 4.96
C ALA A 99 -4.30 -13.81 3.73
N GLY A 100 -2.99 -14.04 3.93
CA GLY A 100 -2.00 -14.13 2.86
C GLY A 100 -1.35 -12.79 2.50
N GLY A 101 -1.54 -11.77 3.34
CA GLY A 101 -0.85 -10.50 3.24
C GLY A 101 0.66 -10.68 3.35
N TRP A 102 1.40 -10.11 2.39
CA TRP A 102 2.85 -10.27 2.37
C TRP A 102 3.51 -9.27 3.33
N ARG A 103 4.30 -9.82 4.27
CA ARG A 103 5.13 -9.06 5.20
C ARG A 103 6.60 -9.37 4.89
N PRO A 104 7.42 -8.41 4.41
CA PRO A 104 8.85 -8.64 4.35
C PRO A 104 9.38 -8.80 5.78
N LYS A 105 10.40 -9.65 5.98
CA LYS A 105 10.90 -10.01 7.31
C LYS A 105 11.33 -8.80 8.15
N ASN A 106 11.70 -7.69 7.53
CA ASN A 106 12.33 -6.54 8.19
C ASN A 106 11.65 -5.17 7.94
N GLY A 107 10.54 -5.08 7.19
CA GLY A 107 9.95 -3.78 6.83
C GLY A 107 8.46 -3.78 6.52
N TRP A 108 7.93 -2.63 6.11
CA TRP A 108 6.56 -2.49 5.60
C TRP A 108 6.62 -1.92 4.19
N ILE A 109 5.96 -2.59 3.25
CA ILE A 109 6.09 -2.25 1.83
C ILE A 109 4.84 -1.55 1.34
N THR A 110 5.08 -0.44 0.66
CA THR A 110 4.11 0.26 -0.16
C THR A 110 4.53 0.10 -1.61
N THR A 111 3.62 -0.40 -2.44
CA THR A 111 3.84 -0.57 -3.87
C THR A 111 3.33 0.66 -4.60
N ILE A 112 4.23 1.39 -5.24
CA ILE A 112 3.92 2.54 -6.08
C ILE A 112 3.98 2.06 -7.53
N SER A 113 2.91 2.26 -8.32
CA SER A 113 2.93 2.00 -9.76
C SER A 113 2.91 3.32 -10.52
N ALA A 114 3.97 3.57 -11.29
CA ALA A 114 4.10 4.73 -12.16
C ALA A 114 3.96 4.35 -13.65
N CYS A 115 3.43 5.28 -14.46
CA CYS A 115 3.51 5.19 -15.92
C CYS A 115 4.73 5.97 -16.40
N GLY A 116 5.56 5.32 -17.23
CA GLY A 116 6.60 5.97 -18.02
C GLY A 116 6.07 6.60 -19.30
#